data_AF-U4KQE8-F1
#
_entry.id   AF-U4KQE8-F1
#
_cell.length_a   1.000
_cell.length_b   1.000
_cell.length_c   1.000
_cell.angle_alpha   90.00
_cell.angle_beta   90.00
_cell.angle_gamma   90.00
#
_symmetry.space_group_name_H-M   'P 1'
#
loop_
_entity.id
_entity.type
_entity.pdbx_description
1 polymer ?
#
loop_
_entity_poly.entity_id
_entity_poly.type
_entity_poly.pdbx_seq_one_letter_code
_entity_poly.pdbx_strand_id
1 'polypeptide(L)'
;MKLEWVLKRDGSLVAFDDQRITQAIYLAAKQTGEFEQIEARELANKVKEKLRTQTADVLSVELIQDYCEEVLLSSVYKQTAKAFILYREKRKINREKNIFKPRLSLKPYEYKDLVEYVDAIRHSYWIHTEFNYTSDIQDFKVLANNVEQEAIRRSMLAIAQIEVSVKTFWGDIFKHLPKPEIGSVGYTFAESEVRHHDAYSHLLELLGLNDAFETISSVPAMIKRINYLDYMNQTSKQFDEKSYTISILLFSLFIEHVSLFSQFLIIMSFNKYQNRFKGISNVIEATSKEEQIHGLFGIDVVNIIKQENPTWFDESMSYRIKKRVFLHLKRKKRLLSGYLKKVNLSFYQKKSSSSSSKTDSTNRSFKSVNQPYLILMKPWLVKPIGLMMK
;
A
#
# COMPACT_ATOMS: atom_id res chain seq x y z
N MET A 1 -40.75 20.83 -1.73
CA MET A 1 -39.99 19.99 -2.68
C MET A 1 -40.89 18.91 -3.31
N LYS A 2 -40.70 18.56 -4.59
CA LYS A 2 -41.36 17.39 -5.21
C LYS A 2 -40.65 16.10 -4.78
N LEU A 3 -41.40 15.15 -4.21
CA LEU A 3 -40.89 13.85 -3.75
C LEU A 3 -40.89 12.84 -4.90
N GLU A 4 -40.01 13.03 -5.89
CA GLU A 4 -39.91 12.14 -7.06
C GLU A 4 -38.77 11.14 -6.95
N TRP A 5 -37.60 11.59 -6.46
CA TRP A 5 -36.37 10.80 -6.44
C TRP A 5 -35.70 10.83 -5.06
N VAL A 6 -35.06 9.72 -4.70
CA VAL A 6 -34.28 9.55 -3.47
C VAL A 6 -32.86 9.13 -3.82
N LEU A 7 -31.87 9.87 -3.31
CA LEU A 7 -30.46 9.51 -3.37
C LEU A 7 -30.14 8.44 -2.33
N LYS A 8 -29.79 7.24 -2.80
CA LYS A 8 -29.29 6.14 -1.98
C LYS A 8 -27.85 6.39 -1.53
N ARG A 9 -27.45 5.62 -0.52
CA ARG A 9 -26.11 5.68 0.11
C ARG A 9 -24.97 5.28 -0.83
N ASP A 10 -25.26 4.51 -1.87
CA ASP A 10 -24.32 4.12 -2.93
C ASP A 10 -24.20 5.18 -4.05
N GLY A 11 -24.91 6.31 -3.92
CA GLY A 11 -24.96 7.38 -4.91
C GLY A 11 -26.01 7.19 -6.01
N SER A 12 -26.74 6.07 -6.03
CA SER A 12 -27.79 5.83 -7.03
C SER A 12 -29.10 6.57 -6.72
N LEU A 13 -29.83 6.98 -7.76
CA LEU A 13 -31.16 7.59 -7.63
C LEU A 13 -32.25 6.54 -7.84
N VAL A 14 -33.27 6.54 -6.97
CA VAL A 14 -34.46 5.69 -7.11
C VAL A 14 -35.74 6.49 -6.93
N ALA A 15 -36.84 6.03 -7.52
CA ALA A 15 -38.13 6.67 -7.32
C ALA A 15 -38.53 6.67 -5.83
N PHE A 16 -39.12 7.78 -5.39
CA PHE A 16 -39.67 7.89 -4.05
C PHE A 16 -40.83 6.91 -3.87
N ASP A 17 -40.80 6.15 -2.78
CA ASP A 17 -41.79 5.15 -2.43
C ASP A 17 -42.13 5.30 -0.95
N ASP A 18 -43.35 5.77 -0.67
CA ASP A 18 -43.79 6.06 0.69
C ASP A 18 -44.04 4.82 1.52
N GLN A 19 -44.34 3.68 0.88
CA GLN A 19 -44.50 2.41 1.57
C GLN A 19 -43.21 1.98 2.27
N ARG A 20 -42.04 2.38 1.77
CA ARG A 20 -40.75 2.11 2.43
C ARG A 20 -40.62 2.84 3.76
N ILE A 21 -41.16 4.05 3.87
CA ILE A 21 -41.16 4.82 5.12
C ILE A 21 -42.10 4.14 6.12
N THR A 22 -43.32 3.81 5.69
CA THR A 22 -44.30 3.09 6.52
C THR A 22 -43.73 1.77 7.03
N GLN A 23 -43.11 0.98 6.14
CA GLN A 23 -42.53 -0.31 6.51
C GLN A 23 -41.37 -0.17 7.49
N ALA A 24 -40.50 0.83 7.31
CA ALA A 24 -39.38 1.08 8.23
C ALA A 24 -39.87 1.43 9.64
N ILE A 25 -40.88 2.30 9.75
CA ILE A 25 -41.50 2.68 11.03
C ILE A 25 -42.20 1.46 11.66
N TYR A 26 -42.97 0.71 10.88
CA TYR A 26 -43.69 -0.48 11.35
C TYR A 26 -42.74 -1.57 11.86
N LEU A 27 -41.61 -1.79 11.20
CA LEU A 27 -40.61 -2.77 11.66
C LEU A 27 -40.01 -2.42 13.03
N ALA A 28 -39.87 -1.14 13.36
CA ALA A 28 -39.46 -0.71 14.69
C ALA A 28 -40.60 -0.91 15.71
N ALA A 29 -41.84 -0.57 15.33
CA ALA A 29 -43.02 -0.75 16.17
C ALA A 29 -43.27 -2.20 16.54
N LYS A 30 -43.03 -3.13 15.59
CA LYS A 30 -43.15 -4.58 15.81
C LYS A 30 -42.20 -5.09 16.91
N GLN A 31 -41.06 -4.43 17.14
CA GLN A 31 -40.13 -4.83 18.20
C GLN A 31 -40.57 -4.38 19.59
N THR A 32 -41.36 -3.31 19.66
CA THR A 32 -41.77 -2.67 20.92
C THR A 32 -43.21 -3.00 21.29
N GLY A 33 -44.06 -3.31 20.30
CA GLY A 33 -45.49 -3.56 20.45
C GLY A 33 -46.32 -2.30 20.72
N GLU A 34 -45.78 -1.10 20.48
CA GLU A 34 -46.47 0.16 20.82
C GLU A 34 -47.62 0.51 19.88
N PHE A 35 -47.59 0.08 18.61
CA PHE A 35 -48.62 0.36 17.61
C PHE A 35 -48.53 -0.54 16.39
N GLU A 36 -49.57 -0.51 15.55
CA GLU A 36 -49.72 -1.38 14.37
C GLU A 36 -49.55 -0.61 13.05
N GLN A 37 -49.88 -1.26 11.93
CA GLN A 37 -49.60 -0.75 10.60
C GLN A 37 -50.36 0.56 10.26
N ILE A 38 -51.51 0.80 10.89
CA ILE A 38 -52.33 2.00 10.66
C ILE A 38 -51.59 3.24 11.19
N GLU A 39 -51.15 3.19 12.44
CA GLU A 39 -50.41 4.28 13.09
C GLU A 39 -49.04 4.49 12.42
N ALA A 40 -48.39 3.41 11.97
CA ALA A 40 -47.17 3.51 11.17
C ALA A 40 -47.38 4.32 9.89
N ARG A 41 -48.53 4.15 9.23
CA ARG A 41 -48.90 4.90 8.02
C ARG A 41 -49.20 6.36 8.32
N GLU A 42 -49.86 6.66 9.44
CA GLU A 42 -50.10 8.03 9.90
C GLU A 42 -48.79 8.77 10.19
N LEU A 43 -47.86 8.13 10.90
CA LEU A 43 -46.53 8.68 11.16
C LEU A 43 -45.74 8.89 9.87
N ALA A 44 -45.80 7.93 8.93
CA ALA A 44 -45.18 8.08 7.62
C ALA A 44 -45.77 9.25 6.80
N ASN A 45 -47.07 9.50 6.90
CA ASN A 45 -47.69 10.68 6.30
C ASN A 45 -47.16 11.99 6.93
N LYS A 46 -46.99 12.04 8.25
CA LYS A 46 -46.36 13.20 8.93
C LYS A 46 -44.91 13.42 8.45
N VAL A 47 -44.15 12.34 8.26
CA VAL A 47 -42.79 12.41 7.67
C VAL A 47 -42.84 13.01 6.26
N LYS A 48 -43.76 12.55 5.42
CA LYS A 48 -43.94 13.10 4.05
C LYS A 48 -44.26 14.58 4.05
N GLU A 49 -45.16 15.04 4.92
CA GLU A 49 -45.51 16.46 5.00
C GLU A 49 -44.29 17.30 5.42
N LYS A 50 -43.51 16.85 6.41
CA LYS A 50 -42.25 17.51 6.78
C LYS A 50 -41.23 17.53 5.63
N LEU A 51 -41.10 16.42 4.90
CA LEU A 51 -40.24 16.32 3.71
C LEU A 51 -40.70 17.22 2.55
N ARG A 52 -41.98 17.62 2.49
CA ARG A 52 -42.46 18.57 1.48
C ARG A 52 -42.08 20.01 1.82
N THR A 53 -42.07 20.35 3.11
CA THR A 53 -41.76 21.69 3.64
C THR A 53 -40.27 22.00 3.80
N GLN A 54 -39.42 20.99 3.65
CA GLN A 54 -37.97 21.12 3.78
C GLN A 54 -37.34 21.85 2.57
N THR A 55 -36.14 22.43 2.78
CA THR A 55 -35.44 23.29 1.80
C THR A 55 -34.17 22.68 1.19
N ALA A 56 -33.75 21.49 1.60
CA ALA A 56 -32.59 20.81 1.03
C ALA A 56 -32.81 20.49 -0.45
N ASP A 57 -31.74 20.65 -1.23
CA ASP A 57 -31.74 20.44 -2.68
C ASP A 57 -31.86 18.96 -3.06
N VAL A 58 -31.47 18.05 -2.16
CA VAL A 58 -31.40 16.61 -2.43
C VAL A 58 -32.10 15.80 -1.35
N LEU A 59 -33.08 15.00 -1.75
CA LEU A 59 -33.73 14.02 -0.88
C LEU A 59 -32.85 12.76 -0.73
N SER A 60 -32.09 12.66 0.36
CA SER A 60 -31.28 11.49 0.65
C SER A 60 -31.98 10.49 1.57
N VAL A 61 -31.55 9.22 1.56
CA VAL A 61 -32.06 8.22 2.51
C VAL A 61 -31.75 8.61 3.97
N GLU A 62 -30.64 9.32 4.24
CA GLU A 62 -30.32 9.80 5.59
C GLU A 62 -31.32 10.87 6.04
N LEU A 63 -31.62 11.84 5.16
CA LEU A 63 -32.58 12.90 5.45
C LEU A 63 -33.98 12.31 5.78
N ILE A 64 -34.43 11.32 5.00
CA ILE A 64 -35.70 10.62 5.27
C ILE A 64 -35.67 9.95 6.66
N GLN A 65 -34.54 9.33 7.03
CA GLN A 65 -34.39 8.69 8.33
C GLN A 65 -34.38 9.70 9.48
N ASP A 66 -33.72 10.85 9.31
CA ASP A 66 -33.72 11.94 10.30
C ASP A 66 -35.15 12.43 10.59
N TYR A 67 -35.96 12.62 9.55
CA TYR A 67 -37.37 12.98 9.73
C TYR A 67 -38.22 11.87 10.34
N CYS A 68 -37.92 10.59 10.05
CA CYS A 68 -38.58 9.47 10.73
C CYS A 68 -38.31 9.51 12.24
N GLU A 69 -37.05 9.73 12.63
CA GLU A 69 -36.66 9.87 14.03
C GLU A 69 -37.34 11.07 14.68
N GLU A 70 -37.34 12.24 14.03
CA GLU A 70 -37.97 13.45 14.55
C GLU A 70 -39.47 13.25 14.79
N VAL A 71 -40.18 12.62 13.84
CA VAL A 71 -41.62 12.35 13.95
C VAL A 71 -41.90 11.33 15.06
N LEU A 72 -41.11 10.26 15.15
CA LEU A 72 -41.24 9.26 16.22
C LEU A 72 -40.94 9.85 17.60
N LEU A 73 -39.88 10.66 17.72
CA LEU A 73 -39.52 11.35 18.96
C LEU A 73 -40.58 12.37 19.39
N SER A 74 -41.26 13.00 18.44
CA SER A 74 -42.37 13.92 18.70
C SER A 74 -43.70 13.22 19.01
N SER A 75 -43.80 11.92 18.74
CA SER A 75 -45.00 11.12 19.01
C SER A 75 -45.08 10.63 20.45
N VAL A 76 -46.17 9.95 20.81
CA VAL A 76 -46.32 9.25 22.10
C VAL A 76 -45.49 7.96 22.18
N TYR A 77 -45.02 7.43 21.05
CA TYR A 77 -44.37 6.12 20.92
C TYR A 77 -42.86 6.18 21.17
N LYS A 78 -42.48 6.45 22.42
CA LYS A 78 -41.08 6.69 22.80
C LYS A 78 -40.20 5.44 22.70
N GLN A 79 -40.75 4.25 22.95
CA GLN A 79 -39.94 3.02 22.86
C GLN A 79 -39.59 2.72 21.41
N THR A 80 -40.53 2.94 20.48
CA THR A 80 -40.36 2.74 19.05
C THR A 80 -39.38 3.74 18.48
N ALA A 81 -39.43 5.01 18.91
CA ALA A 81 -38.42 6.00 18.56
C ALA A 81 -37.00 5.53 18.95
N LYS A 82 -36.84 5.05 20.19
CA LYS A 82 -35.56 4.50 20.67
C LYS A 82 -35.12 3.26 19.87
N ALA A 83 -36.04 2.32 19.60
CA ALA A 83 -35.76 1.12 18.82
C ALA A 83 -35.33 1.45 17.38
N PHE A 84 -35.99 2.44 16.75
CA PHE A 84 -35.66 2.91 15.41
C PHE A 84 -34.25 3.51 15.35
N ILE A 85 -33.92 4.42 16.28
CA ILE A 85 -32.58 5.06 16.39
C ILE A 85 -31.50 4.00 16.62
N LEU A 86 -31.69 3.09 17.58
CA LEU A 86 -30.74 2.03 17.88
C LEU A 86 -30.53 1.08 16.70
N TYR A 87 -31.61 0.74 15.97
CA TYR A 87 -31.51 -0.09 14.77
C TYR A 87 -30.75 0.62 13.65
N ARG A 88 -30.99 1.91 13.42
CA ARG A 88 -30.26 2.71 12.44
C ARG A 88 -28.77 2.76 12.78
N GLU A 89 -28.42 3.03 14.03
CA GLU A 89 -27.04 3.10 14.49
C GLU A 89 -26.36 1.73 14.39
N LYS A 90 -27.01 0.65 14.82
CA LYS A 90 -26.50 -0.71 14.65
C LYS A 90 -26.28 -1.07 13.17
N ARG A 91 -27.19 -0.66 12.29
CA ARG A 91 -27.03 -0.86 10.84
C ARG A 91 -25.92 0.01 10.27
N LYS A 92 -25.69 1.21 10.80
CA LYS A 92 -24.59 2.09 10.40
C LYS A 92 -23.25 1.45 10.78
N ILE A 93 -23.09 1.01 12.02
CA ILE A 93 -21.92 0.26 12.51
C ILE A 93 -21.69 -1.02 11.69
N ASN A 94 -22.73 -1.82 11.44
CA ASN A 94 -22.60 -3.03 10.63
C ASN A 94 -22.26 -2.76 9.14
N ARG A 95 -22.41 -1.51 8.68
CA ARG A 95 -22.03 -1.06 7.34
C ARG A 95 -20.65 -0.41 7.30
N GLU A 96 -20.09 -0.06 8.45
CA GLU A 96 -18.71 0.40 8.53
C GLU A 96 -17.80 -0.76 8.18
N LYS A 97 -17.03 -0.58 7.10
CA LYS A 97 -16.04 -1.54 6.67
C LYS A 97 -14.98 -1.63 7.76
N ASN A 98 -14.50 -2.84 8.00
CA ASN A 98 -13.36 -3.07 8.87
C ASN A 98 -12.44 -4.07 8.18
N ILE A 99 -11.28 -3.59 7.75
CA ILE A 99 -10.32 -4.34 6.94
C ILE A 99 -9.74 -5.56 7.69
N PHE A 100 -9.75 -5.53 9.03
CA PHE A 100 -9.27 -6.61 9.90
C PHE A 100 -10.33 -7.67 10.20
N LYS A 101 -11.62 -7.41 9.93
CA LYS A 101 -12.70 -8.39 10.19
C LYS A 101 -12.90 -9.35 9.02
N PRO A 102 -13.05 -10.66 9.27
CA PRO A 102 -13.23 -11.63 8.20
C PRO A 102 -14.54 -11.41 7.45
N ARG A 103 -14.51 -11.59 6.13
CA ARG A 103 -15.69 -11.62 5.26
C ARG A 103 -15.77 -12.99 4.58
N LEU A 104 -16.82 -13.75 4.91
CA LEU A 104 -17.02 -15.11 4.39
C LEU A 104 -17.46 -15.12 2.92
N SER A 105 -18.31 -14.17 2.53
CA SER A 105 -18.78 -14.05 1.15
C SER A 105 -17.63 -13.60 0.24
N LEU A 106 -17.52 -14.17 -0.97
CA LEU A 106 -16.55 -13.70 -1.96
C LEU A 106 -16.92 -12.34 -2.54
N LYS A 107 -18.20 -12.09 -2.82
CA LYS A 107 -18.73 -10.85 -3.42
C LYS A 107 -19.92 -10.31 -2.62
N PRO A 108 -20.23 -9.00 -2.72
CA PRO A 108 -19.45 -7.95 -3.40
C PRO A 108 -18.17 -7.59 -2.63
N TYR A 109 -17.12 -7.14 -3.33
CA TYR A 109 -15.88 -6.70 -2.68
C TYR A 109 -16.09 -5.42 -1.89
N GLU A 110 -15.50 -5.35 -0.69
CA GLU A 110 -15.48 -4.15 0.13
C GLU A 110 -14.41 -3.16 -0.36
N TYR A 111 -13.28 -3.68 -0.85
CA TYR A 111 -12.14 -2.89 -1.34
C TYR A 111 -11.86 -3.23 -2.81
N LYS A 112 -12.84 -2.95 -3.68
CA LYS A 112 -12.80 -3.31 -5.11
C LYS A 112 -11.55 -2.78 -5.84
N ASP A 113 -11.08 -1.59 -5.46
CA ASP A 113 -9.95 -0.92 -6.12
C ASP A 113 -8.63 -1.65 -5.86
N LEU A 114 -8.53 -2.41 -4.75
CA LEU A 114 -7.34 -3.21 -4.45
C LEU A 114 -7.14 -4.38 -5.42
N VAL A 115 -8.18 -4.79 -6.15
CA VAL A 115 -8.09 -5.92 -7.09
C VAL A 115 -7.28 -5.55 -8.32
N GLU A 116 -7.21 -4.27 -8.66
CA GLU A 116 -6.41 -3.78 -9.78
C GLU A 116 -4.93 -4.13 -9.63
N TYR A 117 -4.44 -4.33 -8.41
CA TYR A 117 -3.06 -4.76 -8.14
C TYR A 117 -2.78 -6.20 -8.60
N VAL A 118 -3.78 -7.08 -8.60
CA VAL A 118 -3.66 -8.42 -9.19
C VAL A 118 -3.38 -8.30 -10.68
N ASP A 119 -4.17 -7.49 -11.37
CA ASP A 119 -4.01 -7.30 -12.80
C ASP A 119 -2.72 -6.54 -13.11
N ALA A 120 -2.32 -5.56 -12.31
CA ALA A 120 -1.04 -4.86 -12.47
C ALA A 120 0.15 -5.84 -12.46
N ILE A 121 0.19 -6.80 -11.52
CA ILE A 121 1.25 -7.83 -11.50
C ILE A 121 1.15 -8.78 -12.69
N ARG A 122 -0.05 -9.18 -13.10
CA ARG A 122 -0.23 -10.00 -14.31
C ARG A 122 0.32 -9.30 -15.56
N HIS A 123 0.13 -7.99 -15.67
CA HIS A 123 0.66 -7.21 -16.79
C HIS A 123 2.17 -7.02 -16.72
N SER A 124 2.76 -7.01 -15.53
CA SER A 124 4.20 -6.92 -15.34
C SER A 124 4.90 -8.27 -15.28
N TYR A 125 4.19 -9.38 -15.39
CA TYR A 125 4.71 -10.73 -15.23
C TYR A 125 5.93 -10.98 -16.13
N TRP A 126 6.97 -11.59 -15.55
CA TRP A 126 8.23 -11.88 -16.24
C TRP A 126 8.94 -13.06 -15.55
N ILE A 127 9.70 -13.84 -16.32
CA ILE A 127 10.60 -14.86 -15.78
C ILE A 127 12.02 -14.65 -16.30
N HIS A 128 13.02 -14.95 -15.48
CA HIS A 128 14.41 -14.61 -15.81
C HIS A 128 14.95 -15.31 -17.07
N THR A 129 14.31 -16.40 -17.51
CA THR A 129 14.64 -17.17 -18.71
C THR A 129 14.25 -16.45 -20.02
N GLU A 130 13.45 -15.39 -19.95
CA GLU A 130 13.07 -14.56 -21.11
C GLU A 130 14.17 -13.57 -21.51
N PHE A 131 15.18 -13.35 -20.65
CA PHE A 131 16.27 -12.43 -20.91
C PHE A 131 17.56 -13.16 -21.30
N ASN A 132 18.42 -12.47 -22.05
CA ASN A 132 19.73 -12.97 -22.46
C ASN A 132 20.84 -12.25 -21.67
N TYR A 133 21.71 -13.02 -21.01
CA TYR A 133 22.81 -12.52 -20.17
C TYR A 133 24.20 -12.77 -20.76
N THR A 134 24.30 -13.28 -21.99
CA THR A 134 25.60 -13.66 -22.59
C THR A 134 26.56 -12.47 -22.65
N SER A 135 26.07 -11.32 -23.09
CA SER A 135 26.85 -10.07 -23.09
C SER A 135 27.26 -9.63 -21.70
N ASP A 136 26.39 -9.83 -20.72
CA ASP A 136 26.55 -9.38 -19.34
C ASP A 136 27.65 -10.18 -18.63
N ILE A 137 27.75 -11.48 -18.93
CA ILE A 137 28.83 -12.35 -18.45
C ILE A 137 30.18 -11.87 -19.02
N GLN A 138 30.24 -11.58 -20.32
CA GLN A 138 31.44 -11.05 -20.97
C GLN A 138 31.81 -9.67 -20.39
N ASP A 139 30.81 -8.81 -20.21
CA ASP A 139 30.96 -7.50 -19.60
C ASP A 139 31.58 -7.60 -18.19
N PHE A 140 31.13 -8.57 -17.39
CA PHE A 140 31.58 -8.75 -16.02
C PHE A 140 32.95 -9.43 -15.90
N LYS A 141 33.18 -10.50 -16.66
CA LYS A 141 34.37 -11.36 -16.52
C LYS A 141 35.57 -10.85 -17.30
N VAL A 142 35.36 -10.07 -18.36
CA VAL A 142 36.44 -9.64 -19.28
C VAL A 142 36.56 -8.13 -19.38
N LEU A 143 35.45 -7.41 -19.56
CA LEU A 143 35.51 -5.97 -19.89
C LEU A 143 35.55 -5.06 -18.66
N ALA A 144 35.01 -5.49 -17.51
CA ALA A 144 34.98 -4.69 -16.29
C ALA A 144 36.38 -4.62 -15.67
N ASN A 145 36.84 -3.41 -15.38
CA ASN A 145 38.02 -3.26 -14.53
C ASN A 145 37.70 -3.62 -13.07
N ASN A 146 38.73 -3.81 -12.24
CA ASN A 146 38.56 -4.23 -10.84
C ASN A 146 37.61 -3.34 -10.02
N VAL A 147 37.55 -2.03 -10.31
CA VAL A 147 36.65 -1.10 -9.60
C VAL A 147 35.20 -1.32 -10.03
N GLU A 148 34.95 -1.43 -11.33
CA GLU A 148 33.62 -1.69 -11.90
C GLU A 148 33.10 -3.06 -11.48
N GLN A 149 33.94 -4.10 -11.59
CA GLN A 149 33.60 -5.46 -11.21
C GLN A 149 33.22 -5.53 -9.71
N GLU A 150 33.98 -4.87 -8.84
CA GLU A 150 33.64 -4.78 -7.41
C GLU A 150 32.34 -4.00 -7.15
N ALA A 151 32.04 -2.97 -7.96
CA ALA A 151 30.77 -2.24 -7.89
C ALA A 151 29.57 -3.13 -8.16
N ILE A 152 29.66 -3.91 -9.24
CA ILE A 152 28.61 -4.80 -9.70
C ILE A 152 28.48 -5.95 -8.72
N ARG A 153 29.59 -6.58 -8.32
CA ARG A 153 29.60 -7.64 -7.31
C ARG A 153 28.90 -7.21 -6.03
N ARG A 154 29.27 -6.05 -5.46
CA ARG A 154 28.64 -5.55 -4.24
C ARG A 154 27.16 -5.24 -4.45
N SER A 155 26.79 -4.61 -5.56
CA SER A 155 25.40 -4.30 -5.87
C SER A 155 24.56 -5.57 -5.99
N MET A 156 25.03 -6.56 -6.76
CA MET A 156 24.37 -7.85 -6.93
C MET A 156 24.19 -8.60 -5.62
N LEU A 157 25.24 -8.72 -4.81
CA LEU A 157 25.17 -9.35 -3.49
C LEU A 157 24.17 -8.65 -2.57
N ALA A 158 24.12 -7.32 -2.59
CA ALA A 158 23.19 -6.56 -1.77
C ALA A 158 21.73 -6.63 -2.28
N ILE A 159 21.51 -6.82 -3.59
CA ILE A 159 20.17 -7.10 -4.13
C ILE A 159 19.75 -8.51 -3.72
N ALA A 160 20.56 -9.50 -4.06
CA ALA A 160 20.29 -10.90 -3.76
C ALA A 160 20.07 -11.15 -2.26
N GLN A 161 20.74 -10.41 -1.37
CA GLN A 161 20.51 -10.55 0.07
C GLN A 161 19.04 -10.33 0.45
N ILE A 162 18.33 -9.42 -0.24
CA ILE A 162 16.90 -9.19 0.00
C ILE A 162 16.05 -10.16 -0.79
N GLU A 163 16.37 -10.32 -2.07
CA GLU A 163 15.51 -11.04 -3.02
C GLU A 163 15.55 -12.55 -2.82
N VAL A 164 16.70 -13.07 -2.43
CA VAL A 164 16.89 -14.50 -2.13
C VAL A 164 16.43 -14.84 -0.70
N SER A 165 16.17 -13.82 0.14
CA SER A 165 15.57 -14.06 1.47
C SER A 165 14.10 -14.43 1.34
N VAL A 166 13.63 -15.31 2.21
CA VAL A 166 12.22 -15.74 2.26
C VAL A 166 11.31 -14.54 2.60
N LYS A 167 10.61 -13.99 1.60
CA LYS A 167 9.65 -12.88 1.74
C LYS A 167 8.21 -13.40 1.87
N THR A 168 7.86 -13.88 3.06
CA THR A 168 6.48 -14.37 3.33
C THR A 168 5.47 -13.28 3.66
N PHE A 169 5.90 -12.01 3.76
CA PHE A 169 5.06 -10.92 4.24
C PHE A 169 3.74 -10.78 3.45
N TRP A 170 3.81 -10.74 2.11
CA TRP A 170 2.62 -10.61 1.28
C TRP A 170 1.76 -11.88 1.27
N GLY A 171 2.37 -13.06 1.24
CA GLY A 171 1.63 -14.33 1.31
C GLY A 171 0.87 -14.51 2.63
N ASP A 172 1.35 -13.90 3.72
CA ASP A 172 0.73 -13.96 5.04
C ASP A 172 -0.27 -12.82 5.30
N ILE A 173 -0.43 -11.86 4.39
CA ILE A 173 -1.27 -10.67 4.63
C ILE A 173 -2.72 -11.01 4.95
N PHE A 174 -3.26 -12.07 4.35
CA PHE A 174 -4.64 -12.53 4.57
C PHE A 174 -4.89 -12.99 6.02
N LYS A 175 -3.85 -13.42 6.74
CA LYS A 175 -3.96 -13.81 8.15
C LYS A 175 -4.34 -12.63 9.06
N HIS A 176 -3.99 -11.42 8.65
CA HIS A 176 -4.25 -10.18 9.39
C HIS A 176 -5.35 -9.34 8.75
N LEU A 177 -5.47 -9.37 7.43
CA LEU A 177 -6.49 -8.66 6.64
C LEU A 177 -7.37 -9.68 5.89
N PRO A 178 -8.29 -10.36 6.58
CA PRO A 178 -9.03 -11.52 6.07
C PRO A 178 -10.16 -11.14 5.09
N LYS A 179 -9.79 -10.47 4.00
CA LYS A 179 -10.66 -10.07 2.89
C LYS A 179 -10.26 -10.85 1.63
N PRO A 180 -11.18 -11.56 0.95
CA PRO A 180 -10.85 -12.35 -0.24
C PRO A 180 -10.09 -11.58 -1.33
N GLU A 181 -10.46 -10.31 -1.56
CA GLU A 181 -9.79 -9.42 -2.51
C GLU A 181 -8.34 -9.09 -2.11
N ILE A 182 -8.05 -8.92 -0.81
CA ILE A 182 -6.70 -8.69 -0.28
C ILE A 182 -5.87 -9.97 -0.35
N GLY A 183 -6.48 -11.12 -0.02
CA GLY A 183 -5.83 -12.42 -0.16
C GLY A 183 -5.40 -12.70 -1.60
N SER A 184 -6.23 -12.34 -2.57
CA SER A 184 -5.90 -12.47 -4.01
C SER A 184 -4.65 -11.68 -4.39
N VAL A 185 -4.53 -10.43 -3.90
CA VAL A 185 -3.31 -9.62 -4.09
C VAL A 185 -2.11 -10.26 -3.38
N GLY A 186 -2.28 -10.66 -2.11
CA GLY A 186 -1.21 -11.25 -1.31
C GLY A 186 -0.61 -12.52 -1.95
N TYR A 187 -1.43 -13.41 -2.49
CA TYR A 187 -0.96 -14.61 -3.19
C TYR A 187 -0.30 -14.29 -4.53
N THR A 188 -0.81 -13.29 -5.25
CA THR A 188 -0.21 -12.85 -6.53
C THR A 188 1.17 -12.22 -6.30
N PHE A 189 1.32 -11.42 -5.25
CA PHE A 189 2.61 -10.87 -4.85
C PHE A 189 3.54 -11.97 -4.32
N ALA A 190 3.04 -12.92 -3.53
CA ALA A 190 3.87 -14.03 -3.06
C ALA A 190 4.49 -14.85 -4.21
N GLU A 191 3.77 -14.99 -5.33
CA GLU A 191 4.33 -15.63 -6.53
C GLU A 191 5.37 -14.74 -7.24
N SER A 192 5.15 -13.42 -7.35
CA SER A 192 6.15 -12.52 -7.94
C SER A 192 7.48 -12.58 -7.20
N GLU A 193 7.44 -12.72 -5.87
CA GLU A 193 8.65 -12.89 -5.06
C GLU A 193 9.43 -14.18 -5.36
N VAL A 194 8.76 -15.25 -5.78
CA VAL A 194 9.44 -16.47 -6.23
C VAL A 194 10.22 -16.19 -7.52
N ARG A 195 9.61 -15.45 -8.46
CA ARG A 195 10.27 -15.09 -9.73
C ARG A 195 11.48 -14.17 -9.49
N HIS A 196 11.38 -13.24 -8.54
CA HIS A 196 12.52 -12.39 -8.15
C HIS A 196 13.63 -13.23 -7.54
N HIS A 197 13.30 -14.13 -6.61
CA HIS A 197 14.24 -15.07 -5.99
C HIS A 197 15.01 -15.86 -7.05
N ASP A 198 14.29 -16.50 -7.98
CA ASP A 198 14.88 -17.32 -9.03
C ASP A 198 15.81 -16.50 -9.94
N ALA A 199 15.38 -15.29 -10.32
CA ALA A 199 16.17 -14.40 -11.16
C ALA A 199 17.52 -14.02 -10.54
N TYR A 200 17.51 -13.56 -9.29
CA TYR A 200 18.75 -13.12 -8.64
C TYR A 200 19.63 -14.29 -8.19
N SER A 201 19.04 -15.44 -7.85
CA SER A 201 19.77 -16.69 -7.65
C SER A 201 20.54 -17.09 -8.93
N HIS A 202 19.85 -17.10 -10.08
CA HIS A 202 20.46 -17.40 -11.37
C HIS A 202 21.56 -16.40 -11.75
N LEU A 203 21.35 -15.10 -11.50
CA LEU A 203 22.38 -14.09 -11.76
C LEU A 203 23.63 -14.25 -10.87
N LEU A 204 23.49 -14.71 -9.62
CA LEU A 204 24.65 -15.03 -8.78
C LEU A 204 25.46 -16.18 -9.39
N GLU A 205 24.79 -17.21 -9.90
CA GLU A 205 25.42 -18.35 -10.55
C GLU A 205 26.20 -17.94 -11.81
N LEU A 206 25.55 -17.21 -12.74
CA LEU A 206 26.17 -16.78 -13.99
C LEU A 206 27.43 -15.93 -13.77
N LEU A 207 27.39 -15.07 -12.75
CA LEU A 207 28.49 -14.17 -12.39
C LEU A 207 29.55 -14.83 -11.50
N GLY A 208 29.32 -16.07 -11.02
CA GLY A 208 30.25 -16.79 -10.14
C GLY A 208 30.34 -16.18 -8.74
N LEU A 209 29.20 -15.76 -8.18
CA LEU A 209 29.12 -15.01 -6.92
C LEU A 209 28.57 -15.82 -5.74
N ASN A 210 28.30 -17.12 -5.91
CA ASN A 210 27.69 -17.97 -4.87
C ASN A 210 28.53 -18.01 -3.59
N ASP A 211 29.83 -18.29 -3.66
CA ASP A 211 30.71 -18.34 -2.48
C ASP A 211 30.75 -17.01 -1.72
N ALA A 212 30.73 -15.90 -2.47
CA ALA A 212 30.68 -14.56 -1.88
C ALA A 212 29.32 -14.24 -1.25
N PHE A 213 28.26 -14.87 -1.74
CA PHE A 213 26.91 -14.76 -1.17
C PHE A 213 26.75 -15.61 0.09
N GLU A 214 27.26 -16.84 0.12
CA GLU A 214 27.24 -17.70 1.32
C GLU A 214 27.91 -17.01 2.52
N THR A 215 28.98 -16.27 2.26
CA THR A 215 29.72 -15.55 3.29
C THR A 215 29.24 -14.11 3.50
N ILE A 216 28.12 -13.70 2.90
CA ILE A 216 27.64 -12.30 2.96
C ILE A 216 27.32 -11.82 4.38
N SER A 217 26.90 -12.73 5.26
CA SER A 217 26.62 -12.47 6.67
C SER A 217 27.86 -12.07 7.47
N SER A 218 29.06 -12.42 6.99
CA SER A 218 30.33 -11.98 7.58
C SER A 218 30.59 -10.48 7.38
N VAL A 219 29.94 -9.84 6.39
CA VAL A 219 30.10 -8.41 6.11
C VAL A 219 29.35 -7.60 7.17
N PRO A 220 30.02 -6.77 8.00
CA PRO A 220 29.38 -6.09 9.13
C PRO A 220 28.21 -5.17 8.75
N ALA A 221 28.21 -4.65 7.53
CA ALA A 221 27.11 -3.85 7.01
C ALA A 221 25.89 -4.72 6.64
N MET A 222 26.12 -5.92 6.08
CA MET A 222 25.07 -6.85 5.65
C MET A 222 24.39 -7.52 6.85
N ILE A 223 25.13 -8.01 7.85
CA ILE A 223 24.50 -8.58 9.05
C ILE A 223 23.63 -7.58 9.81
N LYS A 224 24.03 -6.30 9.86
CA LYS A 224 23.21 -5.24 10.46
C LYS A 224 21.92 -4.98 9.66
N ARG A 225 21.95 -5.21 8.35
CA ARG A 225 20.77 -5.13 7.48
C ARG A 225 19.87 -6.33 7.72
N ILE A 226 20.41 -7.55 7.68
CA ILE A 226 19.70 -8.81 7.96
C ILE A 226 18.96 -8.71 9.30
N ASN A 227 19.67 -8.42 10.39
CA ASN A 227 19.07 -8.32 11.73
C ASN A 227 17.95 -7.26 11.79
N TYR A 228 18.02 -6.21 10.98
CA TYR A 228 16.96 -5.21 10.91
C TYR A 228 15.73 -5.72 10.15
N LEU A 229 15.92 -6.41 9.02
CA LEU A 229 14.84 -7.03 8.26
C LEU A 229 14.15 -8.11 9.10
N ASP A 230 14.91 -8.94 9.80
CA ASP A 230 14.38 -9.97 10.70
C ASP A 230 13.55 -9.36 11.83
N TYR A 231 14.04 -8.29 12.45
CA TYR A 231 13.28 -7.57 13.47
C TYR A 231 11.95 -7.03 12.92
N MET A 232 11.95 -6.50 11.69
CA MET A 232 10.73 -6.02 11.03
C MET A 232 9.75 -7.17 10.73
N ASN A 233 10.24 -8.30 10.23
CA ASN A 233 9.45 -9.52 9.96
C ASN A 233 8.91 -10.19 11.23
N GLN A 234 9.63 -10.13 12.35
CA GLN A 234 9.12 -10.64 13.62
C GLN A 234 8.03 -9.72 14.19
N THR A 235 8.20 -8.40 14.05
CA THR A 235 7.21 -7.42 14.50
C THR A 235 5.93 -7.51 13.68
N SER A 236 5.99 -7.86 12.39
CA SER A 236 4.80 -8.05 11.55
C SER A 236 3.98 -9.28 11.92
N LYS A 237 4.54 -10.25 12.65
CA LYS A 237 3.80 -11.44 13.12
C LYS A 237 2.98 -11.18 14.39
N GLN A 238 3.07 -9.98 14.97
CA GLN A 238 2.26 -9.61 16.13
C GLN A 238 0.80 -9.36 15.68
N PHE A 239 -0.17 -9.83 16.47
CA PHE A 239 -1.60 -9.71 16.16
C PHE A 239 -2.23 -8.35 16.52
N ASP A 240 -1.45 -7.40 17.06
CA ASP A 240 -1.94 -6.04 17.31
C ASP A 240 -2.11 -5.27 16.00
N GLU A 241 -3.36 -4.90 15.67
CA GLU A 241 -3.74 -4.25 14.42
C GLU A 241 -2.99 -2.91 14.21
N LYS A 242 -2.80 -2.11 15.27
CA LYS A 242 -2.07 -0.83 15.20
C LYS A 242 -0.58 -1.05 14.89
N SER A 243 0.05 -2.05 15.51
CA SER A 243 1.45 -2.39 15.24
C SER A 243 1.65 -3.08 13.89
N TYR A 244 0.69 -3.89 13.45
CA TYR A 244 0.68 -4.48 12.11
C TYR A 244 0.57 -3.42 11.02
N THR A 245 -0.29 -2.40 11.22
CA THR A 245 -0.41 -1.24 10.33
C THR A 245 0.94 -0.53 10.15
N ILE A 246 1.68 -0.32 11.24
CA ILE A 246 3.03 0.27 11.16
C ILE A 246 3.98 -0.68 10.40
N SER A 247 3.84 -1.99 10.56
CA SER A 247 4.65 -2.98 9.85
C SER A 247 4.41 -2.93 8.34
N ILE A 248 3.15 -2.90 7.88
CA ILE A 248 2.79 -2.69 6.45
C ILE A 248 3.43 -1.39 5.94
N LEU A 249 3.23 -0.28 6.66
CA LEU A 249 3.76 1.02 6.24
C LEU A 249 5.28 1.00 6.06
N LEU A 250 6.00 0.45 7.04
CA LEU A 250 7.46 0.42 7.00
C LEU A 250 8.00 -0.59 5.98
N PHE A 251 7.32 -1.72 5.81
CA PHE A 251 7.66 -2.71 4.80
C PHE A 251 7.53 -2.10 3.39
N SER A 252 6.37 -1.50 3.10
CA SER A 252 6.08 -0.84 1.82
C SER A 252 7.02 0.34 1.53
N LEU A 253 7.29 1.18 2.54
CA LEU A 253 8.17 2.34 2.34
C LEU A 253 9.65 1.98 2.23
N PHE A 254 10.11 0.99 3.00
CA PHE A 254 11.54 0.75 3.13
C PHE A 254 12.05 -0.47 2.40
N ILE A 255 11.31 -1.55 2.42
CA ILE A 255 11.74 -2.80 1.79
C ILE A 255 11.50 -2.69 0.29
N GLU A 256 10.24 -2.49 -0.10
CA GLU A 256 9.81 -2.39 -1.51
C GLU A 256 10.45 -1.16 -2.21
N HIS A 257 10.19 0.06 -1.73
CA HIS A 257 10.57 1.26 -2.47
C HIS A 257 12.04 1.69 -2.33
N VAL A 258 12.69 1.39 -1.21
CA VAL A 258 13.95 2.07 -0.85
C VAL A 258 15.13 1.10 -0.76
N SER A 259 14.94 -0.16 -0.38
CA SER A 259 16.07 -0.99 0.03
C SER A 259 17.00 -1.37 -1.13
N LEU A 260 16.42 -1.57 -2.32
CA LEU A 260 17.12 -2.05 -3.52
C LEU A 260 17.53 -0.91 -4.47
N PHE A 261 16.92 0.27 -4.31
CA PHE A 261 16.99 1.35 -5.27
C PHE A 261 18.42 1.81 -5.60
N SER A 262 19.29 1.91 -4.60
CA SER A 262 20.67 2.37 -4.83
C SER A 262 21.48 1.40 -5.69
N GLN A 263 21.24 0.10 -5.54
CA GLN A 263 21.93 -0.97 -6.25
C GLN A 263 21.42 -1.04 -7.68
N PHE A 264 20.09 -0.92 -7.88
CA PHE A 264 19.47 -0.78 -9.19
C PHE A 264 20.08 0.38 -9.97
N LEU A 265 20.15 1.56 -9.35
CA LEU A 265 20.71 2.75 -9.98
C LEU A 265 22.17 2.57 -10.40
N ILE A 266 22.98 1.89 -9.58
CA ILE A 266 24.39 1.60 -9.92
C ILE A 266 24.47 0.75 -11.19
N ILE A 267 23.77 -0.37 -11.23
CA ILE A 267 23.85 -1.31 -12.37
C ILE A 267 23.25 -0.68 -13.63
N MET A 268 22.05 -0.09 -13.54
CA MET A 268 21.41 0.58 -14.67
C MET A 268 22.26 1.74 -15.23
N SER A 269 23.11 2.37 -14.41
CA SER A 269 24.01 3.43 -14.88
C SER A 269 25.06 2.92 -15.88
N PHE A 270 25.52 1.66 -15.76
CA PHE A 270 26.42 1.07 -16.74
C PHE A 270 25.73 0.88 -18.09
N ASN A 271 24.48 0.42 -18.10
CA ASN A 271 23.73 0.31 -19.35
C ASN A 271 23.49 1.69 -19.96
N LYS A 272 22.96 2.63 -19.16
CA LYS A 272 22.64 3.97 -19.63
C LYS A 272 23.84 4.74 -20.19
N TYR A 273 25.01 4.64 -19.55
CA TYR A 273 26.16 5.47 -19.90
C TYR A 273 27.27 4.75 -20.67
N GLN A 274 27.31 3.42 -20.62
CA GLN A 274 28.33 2.60 -21.28
C GLN A 274 27.73 1.51 -22.20
N ASN A 275 26.40 1.35 -22.27
CA ASN A 275 25.73 0.33 -23.09
C ASN A 275 26.10 -1.12 -22.72
N ARG A 276 26.41 -1.36 -21.43
CA ARG A 276 26.85 -2.65 -20.85
C ARG A 276 25.83 -3.18 -19.84
N PHE A 277 25.83 -4.48 -19.57
CA PHE A 277 24.90 -5.14 -18.63
C PHE A 277 23.42 -4.97 -19.01
N LYS A 278 23.09 -5.26 -20.27
CA LYS A 278 21.74 -5.08 -20.82
C LYS A 278 20.75 -6.08 -20.25
N GLY A 279 21.10 -7.37 -20.21
CA GLY A 279 20.23 -8.42 -19.66
C GLY A 279 19.92 -8.18 -18.20
N ILE A 280 20.95 -7.88 -17.38
CA ILE A 280 20.78 -7.57 -15.96
C ILE A 280 19.96 -6.29 -15.78
N SER A 281 20.16 -5.28 -16.62
CA SER A 281 19.34 -4.04 -16.54
C SER A 281 17.88 -4.29 -16.87
N ASN A 282 17.55 -5.17 -17.81
CA ASN A 282 16.16 -5.51 -18.13
C ASN A 282 15.49 -6.23 -16.96
N VAL A 283 16.19 -7.16 -16.30
CA VAL A 283 15.72 -7.81 -15.06
C VAL A 283 15.46 -6.79 -13.97
N ILE A 284 16.43 -5.89 -13.71
CA ILE A 284 16.27 -4.84 -12.71
C ILE A 284 15.08 -3.93 -13.02
N GLU A 285 14.87 -3.59 -14.29
CA GLU A 285 13.72 -2.78 -14.69
C GLU A 285 12.40 -3.52 -14.41
N ALA A 286 12.31 -4.81 -14.78
CA ALA A 286 11.14 -5.65 -14.52
C ALA A 286 10.86 -5.78 -13.02
N THR A 287 11.87 -6.11 -12.21
CA THR A 287 11.75 -6.15 -10.75
C THR A 287 11.30 -4.81 -10.19
N SER A 288 11.89 -3.70 -10.64
CA SER A 288 11.54 -2.36 -10.13
C SER A 288 10.09 -1.96 -10.40
N LYS A 289 9.49 -2.46 -11.50
CA LYS A 289 8.07 -2.26 -11.79
C LYS A 289 7.18 -3.00 -10.79
N GLU A 290 7.53 -4.23 -10.45
CA GLU A 290 6.78 -5.04 -9.48
C GLU A 290 6.91 -4.51 -8.05
N GLU A 291 8.11 -4.16 -7.60
CA GLU A 291 8.35 -3.55 -6.27
C GLU A 291 7.58 -2.20 -6.12
N GLN A 292 7.42 -1.45 -7.23
CA GLN A 292 6.60 -0.24 -7.23
C GLN A 292 5.12 -0.56 -7.00
N ILE A 293 4.59 -1.60 -7.64
CA ILE A 293 3.21 -2.08 -7.48
C ILE A 293 3.00 -2.56 -6.04
N HIS A 294 3.95 -3.31 -5.48
CA HIS A 294 3.91 -3.79 -4.09
C HIS A 294 3.83 -2.64 -3.08
N GLY A 295 4.72 -1.66 -3.23
CA GLY A 295 4.76 -0.51 -2.33
C GLY A 295 3.50 0.37 -2.42
N LEU A 296 2.93 0.55 -3.62
CA LEU A 296 1.68 1.28 -3.82
C LEU A 296 0.49 0.58 -3.14
N PHE A 297 0.38 -0.74 -3.29
CA PHE A 297 -0.66 -1.52 -2.61
C PHE A 297 -0.61 -1.35 -1.09
N GLY A 298 0.57 -1.47 -0.50
CA GLY A 298 0.73 -1.28 0.94
C GLY A 298 0.40 0.14 1.41
N ILE A 299 0.68 1.16 0.61
CA ILE A 299 0.26 2.55 0.89
C ILE A 299 -1.27 2.67 0.88
N ASP A 300 -1.95 2.07 -0.10
CA ASP A 300 -3.42 2.12 -0.19
C ASP A 300 -4.09 1.36 0.95
N VAL A 301 -3.55 0.20 1.34
CA VAL A 301 -4.00 -0.52 2.54
C VAL A 301 -3.87 0.35 3.79
N VAL A 302 -2.74 1.03 3.99
CA VAL A 302 -2.55 1.94 5.15
C VAL A 302 -3.53 3.13 5.09
N ASN A 303 -3.80 3.67 3.90
CA ASN A 303 -4.78 4.74 3.73
C ASN A 303 -6.20 4.28 4.10
N ILE A 304 -6.58 3.05 3.74
CA ILE A 304 -7.84 2.44 4.14
C ILE A 304 -7.90 2.31 5.66
N ILE A 305 -6.87 1.73 6.28
CA ILE A 305 -6.80 1.59 7.75
C ILE A 305 -6.92 2.96 8.43
N LYS A 306 -6.30 4.01 7.87
CA LYS A 306 -6.39 5.38 8.38
C LYS A 306 -7.79 5.97 8.26
N GLN A 307 -8.51 5.69 7.18
CA GLN A 307 -9.90 6.12 7.01
C GLN A 307 -10.82 5.42 8.01
N GLU A 308 -10.60 4.13 8.26
CA GLU A 308 -11.40 3.34 9.22
C GLU A 308 -11.02 3.63 10.69
N ASN A 309 -9.76 3.98 10.96
CA ASN A 309 -9.21 4.16 12.31
C ASN A 309 -8.43 5.48 12.45
N PRO A 310 -9.07 6.65 12.25
CA PRO A 310 -8.36 7.94 12.21
C PRO A 310 -7.66 8.27 13.53
N THR A 311 -8.20 7.82 14.66
CA THR A 311 -7.64 8.04 16.00
C THR A 311 -6.31 7.32 16.24
N TRP A 312 -5.99 6.29 15.46
CA TRP A 312 -4.71 5.59 15.61
C TRP A 312 -3.54 6.43 15.13
N PHE A 313 -3.76 7.32 14.16
CA PHE A 313 -2.74 8.16 13.53
C PHE A 313 -2.51 9.46 14.31
N ASP A 314 -2.41 9.31 15.63
CA ASP A 314 -2.11 10.36 16.60
C ASP A 314 -0.63 10.81 16.56
N GLU A 315 -0.27 11.79 17.40
CA GLU A 315 1.10 12.28 17.50
C GLU A 315 2.10 11.21 17.96
N SER A 316 1.66 10.26 18.80
CA SER A 316 2.50 9.17 19.31
C SER A 316 2.86 8.19 18.19
N MET A 317 1.88 7.76 17.38
CA MET A 317 2.11 6.95 16.19
C MET A 317 2.98 7.68 15.18
N SER A 318 2.72 8.98 14.96
CA SER A 318 3.55 9.82 14.10
C SER A 318 5.01 9.89 14.57
N TYR A 319 5.25 10.04 15.88
CA TYR A 319 6.59 10.01 16.47
C TYR A 319 7.26 8.64 16.28
N ARG A 320 6.54 7.54 16.51
CA ARG A 320 7.04 6.17 16.28
C ARG A 320 7.47 5.97 14.82
N ILE A 321 6.64 6.38 13.86
CA ILE A 321 6.94 6.31 12.43
C ILE A 321 8.19 7.14 12.10
N LYS A 322 8.22 8.43 12.49
CA LYS A 322 9.36 9.33 12.25
C LYS A 322 10.67 8.78 12.82
N LYS A 323 10.64 8.25 14.05
CA LYS A 323 11.80 7.63 14.69
C LYS A 323 12.32 6.43 13.89
N ARG A 324 11.42 5.54 13.44
CA ARG A 324 11.78 4.36 12.63
C ARG A 324 12.31 4.77 11.25
N VAL A 325 11.71 5.77 10.61
CA VAL A 325 12.19 6.35 9.34
C VAL A 325 13.60 6.91 9.48
N PHE A 326 13.83 7.74 10.51
CA PHE A 326 15.14 8.33 10.75
C PHE A 326 16.22 7.26 11.01
N LEU A 327 15.91 6.26 11.82
CA LEU A 327 16.81 5.13 12.08
C LEU A 327 17.12 4.34 10.81
N HIS A 328 16.11 4.09 9.97
CA HIS A 328 16.28 3.40 8.69
C HIS A 328 17.22 4.18 7.76
N LEU A 329 16.94 5.47 7.54
CA LEU A 329 17.76 6.33 6.66
C LEU A 329 19.20 6.46 7.16
N LYS A 330 19.41 6.60 8.48
CA LYS A 330 20.75 6.63 9.08
C LYS A 330 21.52 5.33 8.84
N ARG A 331 20.86 4.18 8.90
CA ARG A 331 21.46 2.86 8.60
C ARG A 331 21.74 2.69 7.11
N LYS A 332 20.82 3.07 6.24
CA LYS A 332 21.03 3.04 4.78
C LYS A 332 22.20 3.92 4.36
N LYS A 333 22.34 5.12 4.93
CA LYS A 333 23.52 5.99 4.71
C LYS A 333 24.82 5.29 5.11
N ARG A 334 24.83 4.58 6.24
CA ARG A 334 26.00 3.80 6.70
C ARG A 334 26.34 2.66 5.74
N LEU A 335 25.33 1.90 5.29
CA LEU A 335 25.46 0.86 4.26
C LEU A 335 26.11 1.42 3.00
N LEU A 336 25.55 2.48 2.42
CA LEU A 336 26.10 3.16 1.24
C LEU A 336 27.53 3.65 1.47
N SER A 337 27.78 4.28 2.62
CA SER A 337 29.09 4.87 2.95
C SER A 337 30.19 3.85 3.32
N GLY A 338 29.84 2.63 3.71
CA GLY A 338 30.81 1.59 4.07
C GLY A 338 31.00 0.56 2.96
N TYR A 339 29.89 0.11 2.38
CA TYR A 339 29.86 -0.98 1.42
C TYR A 339 30.04 -0.49 -0.02
N LEU A 340 29.54 0.69 -0.40
CA LEU A 340 29.63 1.17 -1.80
C LEU A 340 30.67 2.30 -2.00
N LYS A 341 31.19 2.92 -0.93
CA LYS A 341 32.07 4.11 -0.97
C LYS A 341 33.47 3.90 -1.55
N LYS A 342 33.97 2.66 -1.61
CA LYS A 342 35.28 2.36 -2.23
C LYS A 342 35.23 2.25 -3.76
N VAL A 343 34.05 2.37 -4.35
CA VAL A 343 33.87 2.31 -5.80
C VAL A 343 33.74 3.74 -6.34
N ASN A 344 34.83 4.27 -6.90
CA ASN A 344 34.79 5.57 -7.58
C ASN A 344 34.50 5.37 -9.08
N LEU A 345 33.23 5.43 -9.48
CA LEU A 345 32.81 5.37 -10.87
C LEU A 345 32.92 6.77 -11.50
N SER A 346 34.04 7.04 -12.18
CA SER A 346 34.35 8.35 -12.76
C SER A 346 33.31 8.83 -13.78
N PHE A 347 32.70 7.90 -14.54
CA PHE A 347 31.63 8.19 -15.50
C PHE A 347 30.32 8.62 -14.83
N TYR A 348 30.06 8.11 -13.62
CA TYR A 348 28.88 8.45 -12.83
C TYR A 348 29.00 9.88 -12.26
N GLN A 349 30.20 10.27 -11.83
CA GLN A 349 30.46 11.59 -11.24
C GLN A 349 30.59 12.71 -12.29
N LYS A 350 31.31 12.48 -13.41
CA LYS A 350 31.53 13.51 -14.44
C LYS A 350 30.26 14.01 -15.12
N LYS A 351 29.23 13.17 -15.21
CA LYS A 351 27.92 13.56 -15.81
C LYS A 351 26.90 14.04 -14.78
N SER A 352 27.15 13.86 -13.48
CA SER A 352 26.33 14.47 -12.41
C SER A 352 26.82 15.86 -11.99
N SER A 353 28.02 16.28 -12.42
CA SER A 353 28.71 17.48 -11.94
C SER A 353 28.49 18.78 -12.74
N SER A 354 27.61 18.81 -13.75
CA SER A 354 27.18 20.06 -14.39
C SER A 354 26.02 20.71 -13.61
N SER A 355 26.28 21.16 -12.38
CA SER A 355 25.61 22.26 -11.64
C SER A 355 25.72 22.05 -10.13
N SER A 356 26.17 23.10 -9.46
CA SER A 356 26.52 23.20 -8.05
C SER A 356 25.33 23.09 -7.08
N SER A 357 25.31 22.05 -6.24
CA SER A 357 25.06 22.08 -4.77
C SER A 357 24.90 20.65 -4.24
N LYS A 358 25.61 20.33 -3.14
CA LYS A 358 25.80 18.95 -2.64
C LYS A 358 24.52 18.27 -2.11
N THR A 359 23.42 18.99 -1.91
CA THR A 359 22.14 18.47 -1.43
C THR A 359 21.15 18.11 -2.56
N ASP A 360 21.41 18.59 -3.78
CA ASP A 360 20.50 18.44 -4.94
C ASP A 360 20.88 17.27 -5.86
N SER A 361 22.08 16.70 -5.67
CA SER A 361 22.60 15.62 -6.51
C SER A 361 21.79 14.33 -6.42
N THR A 362 21.23 13.99 -5.26
CA THR A 362 20.32 12.85 -5.11
C THR A 362 19.02 13.10 -5.89
N ASN A 363 18.36 14.25 -5.69
CA ASN A 363 17.07 14.57 -6.32
C ASN A 363 17.14 14.71 -7.85
N ARG A 364 18.26 15.17 -8.42
CA ARG A 364 18.42 15.33 -9.88
C ARG A 364 19.02 14.10 -10.56
N SER A 365 19.83 13.30 -9.86
CA SER A 365 20.22 11.97 -10.37
C SER A 365 18.97 11.12 -10.65
N PHE A 366 17.93 11.25 -9.81
CA PHE A 366 16.61 10.63 -10.00
C PHE A 366 15.83 11.13 -11.24
N LYS A 367 16.08 12.36 -11.73
CA LYS A 367 15.45 12.90 -12.95
C LYS A 367 16.21 12.53 -14.23
N SER A 368 17.53 12.37 -14.12
CA SER A 368 18.39 12.15 -15.29
C SER A 368 18.16 10.78 -15.93
N VAL A 369 17.82 9.75 -15.14
CA VAL A 369 17.42 8.42 -15.61
C VAL A 369 15.94 8.53 -15.94
N ASN A 370 15.62 8.64 -17.23
CA ASN A 370 14.30 8.98 -17.77
C ASN A 370 13.27 7.86 -17.48
N GLN A 371 12.87 7.71 -16.21
CA GLN A 371 11.95 6.68 -15.73
C GLN A 371 10.76 7.40 -15.05
N PRO A 372 9.56 7.39 -15.66
CA PRO A 372 8.37 8.09 -15.14
C PRO A 372 7.89 7.58 -13.76
N TYR A 373 8.38 6.43 -13.31
CA TYR A 373 8.02 5.78 -12.05
C TYR A 373 8.48 6.52 -10.78
N LEU A 374 9.38 7.52 -10.89
CA LEU A 374 9.93 8.27 -9.76
C LEU A 374 9.21 9.59 -9.44
N ILE A 375 8.24 10.01 -10.26
CA ILE A 375 7.54 11.30 -10.11
C ILE A 375 6.31 11.20 -9.17
N LEU A 376 5.88 9.99 -8.80
CA LEU A 376 4.61 9.77 -8.07
C LEU A 376 4.76 9.44 -6.58
N MET A 377 5.86 9.82 -5.92
CA MET A 377 5.77 10.04 -4.47
C MET A 377 4.90 11.27 -4.23
N LYS A 378 3.61 11.06 -3.88
CA LYS A 378 2.67 12.17 -3.62
C LYS A 378 3.29 13.21 -2.66
N PRO A 379 2.98 14.51 -2.81
CA PRO A 379 3.59 15.59 -2.01
C PRO A 379 3.53 15.41 -0.48
N TRP A 380 2.60 14.61 0.05
CA TRP A 380 2.48 14.31 1.48
C TRP A 380 3.52 13.31 2.02
N LEU A 381 4.15 12.49 1.17
CA LEU A 381 5.27 11.60 1.51
C LEU A 381 6.63 12.30 1.30
N VAL A 382 6.70 13.18 0.30
CA VAL A 382 7.91 13.98 0.00
C VAL A 382 8.05 15.17 0.94
N LYS A 383 6.96 15.82 1.40
CA LYS A 383 7.04 16.97 2.32
C LYS A 383 7.72 16.63 3.66
N PRO A 384 7.43 15.51 4.34
CA PRO A 384 8.16 15.14 5.57
C PRO A 384 9.64 14.85 5.30
N ILE A 385 9.98 14.23 4.17
CA ILE A 385 11.37 13.91 3.81
C ILE A 385 12.15 15.16 3.39
N GLY A 386 11.51 16.11 2.69
CA GLY A 386 12.09 17.36 2.23
C GLY A 386 12.14 18.47 3.28
N LEU A 387 11.18 18.54 4.21
CA LEU A 387 11.22 19.47 5.35
C LEU A 387 12.21 19.04 6.44
N MET A 388 12.68 17.79 6.44
CA MET A 388 13.70 17.29 7.38
C MET A 388 15.15 17.41 6.86
N MET A 389 15.36 17.91 5.64
CA MET A 389 16.70 18.15 5.06
C MET A 389 17.06 19.65 4.91
N LYS A 390 16.21 20.54 5.43
CA LYS A 390 16.60 21.88 5.90
C LYS A 390 16.67 21.83 7.42
#